data_AF-A0A3D5D1H6-F1
#
_entry.id   AF-A0A3D5D1H6-F1
#
_cell.length_a   1.000
_cell.length_b   1.000
_cell.length_c   1.000
_cell.angle_alpha   90.00
_cell.angle_beta   90.00
_cell.angle_gamma   90.00
#
_symmetry.space_group_name_H-M   'P 1'
#
loop_
_entity.id
_entity.type
_entity.pdbx_description
1 polymer ?
#
loop_
_entity_poly.entity_id
_entity_poly.type
_entity_poly.pdbx_seq_one_letter_code
_entity_poly.pdbx_strand_id
1 'polypeptide(L)'
;MTNPIDTEQPSRLSRWLARSRMILPISFFVGGFVWDAITIGKKVALSDMAIFAGYLLLAALLMYQLAEPSSSVRRMGERLLRWQWLQNRVSSWPVQDWPYWILQFLFGSLLSALFILYFKSSSYGLAWVVTLVLGVLLVANEFMEGEYRRLSLCWSMFGLCTILWCNFAFPFLFGSVHAAWFYLSTVLGATVTYVLYQRAPHHAGRIWPVWVIAGLLMLAYRADMIPPVPLVKQAVVVAYDLEKSPEGYWMTVEKSPWWQFWRVDSDHFYLQPGQKLVCFSAVFAPQGLQTKLLHDWQKKVKGEWVSVSMPGFSLTGGRDSGYRGYTYKTNLTAGEWRVRIQTATRQTIAVSAFNVSVSTTLDPQHRTRIRY
;
A
#
# COMPACT_ATOMS: atom_id res chain seq x y z
N MET A 1 9.72 68.21 -12.26
CA MET A 1 10.62 67.29 -11.54
C MET A 1 9.87 65.99 -11.31
N THR A 2 10.06 65.01 -12.19
CA THR A 2 9.44 63.68 -12.12
C THR A 2 10.53 62.70 -11.67
N ASN A 3 10.37 62.13 -10.47
CA ASN A 3 11.22 61.02 -10.00
C ASN A 3 11.02 59.80 -10.91
N PRO A 4 12.09 59.14 -11.40
CA PRO A 4 11.94 57.86 -12.05
C PRO A 4 11.59 56.81 -11.01
N ILE A 5 10.54 56.04 -11.28
CA ILE A 5 10.19 54.84 -10.52
C ILE A 5 11.18 53.76 -10.98
N ASP A 6 12.18 53.47 -10.17
CA ASP A 6 13.07 52.33 -10.38
C ASP A 6 12.26 51.04 -10.26
N THR A 7 11.89 50.46 -11.41
CA THR A 7 11.44 49.07 -11.48
C THR A 7 12.65 48.17 -11.29
N GLU A 8 12.99 47.84 -10.04
CA GLU A 8 14.01 46.83 -9.73
C GLU A 8 13.62 45.49 -10.38
N GLN A 9 14.29 45.11 -11.46
CA GLN A 9 14.17 43.77 -12.02
C GLN A 9 14.71 42.75 -10.99
N PRO A 10 13.97 41.66 -10.68
CA PRO A 10 14.41 40.69 -9.69
C PRO A 10 15.76 40.08 -10.11
N SER A 11 16.75 40.28 -9.23
CA SER A 11 18.13 39.81 -9.40
C SER A 11 18.18 38.32 -9.78
N ARG A 12 19.18 37.90 -10.58
CA ARG A 12 19.31 36.48 -10.99
C ARG A 12 19.30 35.51 -9.79
N LEU A 13 19.82 35.95 -8.65
CA LEU A 13 19.79 35.24 -7.37
C LEU A 13 18.37 35.05 -6.83
N SER A 14 17.52 36.08 -6.87
CA SER A 14 16.12 35.96 -6.42
C SER A 14 15.31 34.98 -7.27
N ARG A 15 15.53 34.97 -8.59
CA ARG A 15 14.90 33.99 -9.51
C ARG A 15 15.42 32.57 -9.28
N TRP A 16 16.72 32.42 -9.03
CA TRP A 16 17.32 31.12 -8.71
C TRP A 16 16.84 30.58 -7.35
N LEU A 17 16.71 31.44 -6.34
CA LEU A 17 16.16 31.12 -5.02
C LEU A 17 14.67 30.78 -5.07
N ALA A 18 13.88 31.51 -5.87
CA ALA A 18 12.46 31.19 -6.07
C ALA A 18 12.29 29.83 -6.76
N ARG A 19 13.14 29.55 -7.75
CA ARG A 19 13.15 28.27 -8.47
C ARG A 19 13.62 27.12 -7.58
N SER A 20 14.64 27.31 -6.76
CA SER A 20 15.11 26.28 -5.83
C SER A 20 14.09 25.98 -4.72
N ARG A 21 13.39 27.00 -4.19
CA ARG A 21 12.28 26.80 -3.24
C ARG A 21 11.13 25.98 -3.81
N MET A 22 10.87 26.03 -5.11
CA MET A 22 9.85 25.19 -5.75
C MET A 22 10.36 23.77 -6.07
N ILE A 23 11.63 23.63 -6.49
CA ILE A 23 12.16 22.34 -6.97
C ILE A 23 12.64 21.45 -5.81
N LEU A 24 13.16 22.03 -4.73
CA LEU A 24 13.74 21.27 -3.61
C LEU A 24 12.74 20.32 -2.93
N PRO A 25 11.52 20.74 -2.54
CA PRO A 25 10.55 19.84 -1.89
C PRO A 25 10.20 18.66 -2.80
N ILE A 26 9.89 18.94 -4.07
CA ILE A 26 9.60 17.91 -5.08
C ILE A 26 10.76 16.92 -5.22
N SER A 27 12.00 17.41 -5.20
CA SER A 27 13.20 16.57 -5.36
C SER A 27 13.43 15.69 -4.12
N PHE A 28 13.23 16.22 -2.91
CA PHE A 28 13.30 15.44 -1.68
C PHE A 28 12.17 14.42 -1.58
N PHE A 29 10.95 14.78 -1.97
CA PHE A 29 9.81 13.89 -2.06
C PHE A 29 10.09 12.72 -3.01
N VAL A 30 10.47 13.01 -4.26
CA VAL A 30 10.77 11.97 -5.26
C VAL A 30 11.97 11.12 -4.81
N GLY A 31 13.01 11.74 -4.25
CA GLY A 31 14.18 11.04 -3.73
C GLY A 31 13.84 10.09 -2.58
N GLY A 32 13.06 10.56 -1.60
CA GLY A 32 12.58 9.75 -0.48
C GLY A 32 11.69 8.61 -0.94
N PHE A 33 10.75 8.89 -1.85
CA PHE A 33 9.88 7.87 -2.43
C PHE A 33 10.66 6.79 -3.20
N VAL A 34 11.64 7.18 -4.01
CA VAL A 34 12.51 6.24 -4.73
C VAL A 34 13.35 5.41 -3.76
N TRP A 35 13.87 6.03 -2.69
CA TRP A 35 14.59 5.33 -1.63
C TRP A 35 13.72 4.27 -0.95
N ASP A 36 12.50 4.63 -0.57
CA ASP A 36 11.53 3.72 0.04
C ASP A 36 11.16 2.57 -0.93
N ALA A 37 10.96 2.89 -2.22
CA ALA A 37 10.65 1.90 -3.24
C ALA A 37 11.80 0.88 -3.43
N ILE A 38 13.06 1.30 -3.31
CA ILE A 38 14.23 0.42 -3.43
C ILE A 38 14.43 -0.43 -2.17
N THR A 39 14.24 0.16 -0.99
CA THR A 39 14.52 -0.48 0.31
C THR A 39 13.39 -1.43 0.72
N ILE A 40 12.16 -0.92 0.84
CA ILE A 40 10.96 -1.68 1.23
C ILE A 40 10.51 -2.61 0.10
N GLY A 41 10.81 -2.24 -1.15
CA GLY A 41 10.43 -3.01 -2.33
C GLY A 41 11.04 -4.42 -2.42
N LYS A 42 12.06 -4.77 -1.63
CA LYS A 42 12.71 -6.09 -1.71
C LYS A 42 12.13 -7.10 -0.73
N LYS A 43 12.11 -6.79 0.56
CA LYS A 43 11.54 -7.63 1.62
C LYS A 43 11.11 -6.70 2.76
N VAL A 44 9.93 -6.95 3.33
CA VAL A 44 9.52 -6.26 4.54
C VAL A 44 10.15 -6.97 5.73
N ALA A 45 11.07 -6.31 6.41
CA ALA A 45 11.71 -6.81 7.61
C ALA A 45 10.99 -6.31 8.87
N LEU A 46 11.17 -7.03 9.97
CA LEU A 46 10.69 -6.59 11.29
C LEU A 46 11.34 -5.25 11.69
N SER A 47 12.56 -4.98 11.22
CA SER A 47 13.25 -3.70 11.43
C SER A 47 12.50 -2.52 10.83
N ASP A 48 11.83 -2.70 9.68
CA ASP A 48 11.08 -1.63 9.03
C ASP A 48 9.88 -1.22 9.89
N MET A 49 9.22 -2.21 10.52
CA MET A 49 8.15 -1.93 11.49
C MET A 49 8.64 -1.16 12.70
N ALA A 50 9.83 -1.48 13.22
CA ALA A 50 10.44 -0.76 14.33
C ALA A 50 10.82 0.68 13.95
N ILE A 51 11.33 0.90 12.74
CA ILE A 51 11.61 2.25 12.21
C ILE A 51 10.32 3.07 12.13
N PHE A 52 9.25 2.51 11.56
CA PHE A 52 7.96 3.20 11.47
C PHE A 52 7.32 3.45 12.84
N ALA A 53 7.48 2.52 13.79
CA ALA A 53 7.09 2.74 15.17
C ALA A 53 7.89 3.92 15.79
N GLY A 54 9.18 4.01 15.51
CA GLY A 54 10.03 5.15 15.89
C GLY A 54 9.53 6.48 15.31
N TYR A 55 9.12 6.50 14.03
CA TYR A 55 8.53 7.68 13.41
C TYR A 55 7.20 8.08 14.07
N LEU A 56 6.33 7.11 14.36
CA LEU A 56 5.09 7.36 15.09
C LEU A 56 5.35 7.86 16.52
N LEU A 57 6.33 7.31 17.23
CA LEU A 57 6.70 7.77 18.57
C LEU A 57 7.22 9.21 18.56
N LEU A 58 8.08 9.56 17.59
CA LEU A 58 8.58 10.92 17.43
C LEU A 58 7.44 11.88 17.07
N ALA A 59 6.54 11.49 16.15
CA ALA A 59 5.37 12.27 15.81
C ALA A 59 4.43 12.46 17.03
N ALA A 60 4.24 11.42 17.85
CA ALA A 60 3.45 11.51 19.07
C ALA A 60 4.05 12.49 20.09
N LEU A 61 5.37 12.48 20.26
CA LEU A 61 6.09 13.43 21.12
C LEU A 61 5.91 14.87 20.63
N LEU A 62 6.10 15.10 19.33
CA LEU A 62 5.93 16.42 18.72
C LEU A 62 4.48 16.90 18.85
N MET A 63 3.50 16.03 18.60
CA MET A 63 2.08 16.33 18.76
C MET A 63 1.73 16.72 20.19
N TYR A 64 2.25 15.99 21.18
CA TYR A 64 2.06 16.30 22.60
C TYR A 64 2.65 17.68 22.95
N GLN A 65 3.86 17.98 22.48
CA GLN A 65 4.50 19.28 22.70
C GLN A 65 3.77 20.42 21.99
N LEU A 66 3.26 20.17 20.79
CA LEU A 66 2.56 21.17 20.00
C LEU A 66 1.17 21.51 20.57
N ALA A 67 0.59 20.58 21.32
CA ALA A 67 -0.63 20.82 22.08
C ALA A 67 -0.41 21.67 23.35
N GLU A 68 0.83 21.83 23.83
CA GLU A 68 1.14 22.76 24.92
C GLU A 68 1.04 24.24 24.49
N PRO A 69 0.82 25.18 25.42
CA PRO A 69 0.76 26.61 25.11
C PRO A 69 2.02 27.10 24.37
N SER A 70 1.85 27.95 23.35
CA SER A 70 2.90 28.47 22.45
C SER A 70 4.20 28.96 23.11
N SER A 71 4.17 29.30 24.40
CA SER A 71 5.35 29.65 25.21
C SER A 71 6.31 28.48 25.50
N SER A 72 5.86 27.22 25.49
CA SER A 72 6.73 26.05 25.75
C SER A 72 7.46 25.61 24.48
N VAL A 73 6.79 25.64 23.32
CA VAL A 73 7.41 25.40 22.01
C VAL A 73 8.53 26.41 21.74
N ARG A 74 8.31 27.69 22.08
CA ARG A 74 9.34 28.73 21.98
C ARG A 74 10.56 28.43 22.87
N ARG A 75 10.32 28.05 24.14
CA ARG A 75 11.39 27.65 25.08
C ARG A 75 12.14 26.39 24.64
N MET A 76 11.48 25.45 23.97
CA MET A 76 12.13 24.24 23.44
C MET A 76 13.06 24.58 22.27
N GLY A 77 12.61 25.41 21.33
CA GLY A 77 13.44 25.91 20.22
C GLY A 77 14.68 26.64 20.72
N GLU A 78 14.51 27.50 21.74
CA GLU A 78 15.61 28.21 22.41
C GLU A 78 16.60 27.25 23.11
N ARG A 79 16.13 26.14 23.70
CA ARG A 79 16.98 25.13 24.36
C ARG A 79 17.74 24.23 23.38
N LEU A 80 17.13 23.90 22.24
CA LEU A 80 17.75 23.09 21.18
C LEU A 80 18.82 23.90 20.44
N LEU A 81 18.53 25.18 20.13
CA LEU A 81 19.49 26.12 19.56
C LEU A 81 20.31 26.79 20.66
N ARG A 82 21.11 26.00 21.37
CA ARG A 82 21.86 26.41 22.57
C ARG A 82 23.05 27.35 22.28
N TRP A 83 23.36 27.61 21.01
CA TRP A 83 24.48 28.42 20.57
C TRP A 83 24.01 29.83 20.15
N GLN A 84 24.35 30.84 20.93
CA GLN A 84 23.92 32.23 20.76
C GLN A 84 24.26 32.84 19.39
N TRP A 85 25.35 32.39 18.74
CA TRP A 85 25.75 32.86 17.41
C TRP A 85 24.85 32.36 16.27
N LEU A 86 24.25 31.17 16.42
CA LEU A 86 23.23 30.65 15.51
C LEU A 86 21.88 31.32 15.77
N GLN A 87 21.52 31.59 17.03
CA GLN A 87 20.30 32.31 17.37
C GLN A 87 20.24 33.70 16.73
N ASN A 88 21.33 34.49 16.79
CA ASN A 88 21.34 35.84 16.19
C ASN A 88 21.29 35.83 14.65
N ARG A 89 21.80 34.78 14.01
CA ARG A 89 21.80 34.66 12.53
C ARG A 89 20.50 34.02 11.99
N VAL A 90 19.78 33.28 12.83
CA VAL A 90 18.54 32.55 12.50
C VAL A 90 17.30 33.24 13.10
N SER A 91 17.46 34.28 13.91
CA SER A 91 16.36 35.09 14.51
C SER A 91 15.40 35.70 13.48
N SER A 92 15.85 35.93 12.24
CA SER A 92 15.01 36.39 11.12
C SER A 92 14.35 35.27 10.31
N TRP A 93 14.67 34.00 10.59
CA TRP A 93 13.96 32.84 10.06
C TRP A 93 12.77 32.50 10.97
N PRO A 94 11.64 32.03 10.42
CA PRO A 94 10.51 31.62 11.24
C PRO A 94 10.85 30.31 11.96
N VAL A 95 11.59 30.40 13.06
CA VAL A 95 11.95 29.29 13.98
C VAL A 95 10.71 28.65 14.63
N GLN A 96 9.50 29.05 14.23
CA GLN A 96 8.24 28.53 14.79
C GLN A 96 7.67 27.35 14.00
N ASP A 97 8.06 27.17 12.73
CA ASP A 97 7.44 26.18 11.84
C ASP A 97 8.15 24.81 11.80
N TRP A 98 9.34 24.69 12.40
CA TRP A 98 10.12 23.44 12.38
C TRP A 98 9.39 22.19 12.87
N PRO A 99 8.52 22.21 13.91
CA PRO A 99 7.82 21.00 14.35
C PRO A 99 6.86 20.48 13.28
N TYR A 100 6.23 21.40 12.53
CA TYR A 100 5.30 21.06 11.46
C TYR A 100 6.03 20.48 10.25
N TRP A 101 7.21 21.01 9.90
CA TRP A 101 8.06 20.43 8.84
C TRP A 101 8.50 19.01 9.19
N ILE A 102 8.87 18.77 10.45
CA ILE A 102 9.22 17.42 10.89
C ILE A 102 8.00 16.51 10.88
N LEU A 103 6.83 16.96 11.35
CA LEU A 103 5.60 16.17 11.28
C LEU A 103 5.25 15.82 9.83
N GLN A 104 5.31 16.79 8.92
CA GLN A 104 5.06 16.59 7.49
C GLN A 104 6.04 15.57 6.88
N PHE A 105 7.33 15.64 7.24
CA PHE A 105 8.33 14.65 6.83
C PHE A 105 8.00 13.26 7.38
N LEU A 106 7.72 13.13 8.68
CA LEU A 106 7.41 11.85 9.32
C LEU A 106 6.16 11.20 8.72
N PHE A 107 5.08 11.96 8.55
CA PHE A 107 3.86 11.48 7.91
C PHE A 107 4.08 11.17 6.43
N GLY A 108 4.88 11.97 5.72
CA GLY A 108 5.25 11.72 4.33
C GLY A 108 5.99 10.40 4.17
N SER A 109 7.02 10.14 5.00
CA SER A 109 7.77 8.89 4.99
C SER A 109 6.90 7.68 5.36
N LEU A 110 6.02 7.82 6.37
CA LEU A 110 5.07 6.77 6.74
C LEU A 110 4.09 6.47 5.60
N LEU A 111 3.48 7.49 5.01
CA LEU A 111 2.55 7.35 3.89
C LEU A 111 3.22 6.79 2.64
N SER A 112 4.47 7.18 2.37
CA SER A 112 5.27 6.66 1.25
C SER A 112 5.47 5.14 1.39
N ALA A 113 5.99 4.71 2.55
CA ALA A 113 6.18 3.31 2.87
C ALA A 113 4.87 2.51 2.80
N LEU A 114 3.82 3.00 3.46
CA LEU A 114 2.51 2.34 3.48
C LEU A 114 1.89 2.30 2.08
N PHE A 115 1.97 3.37 1.30
CA PHE A 115 1.51 3.39 -0.08
C PHE A 115 2.18 2.29 -0.91
N ILE A 116 3.51 2.13 -0.83
CA ILE A 116 4.24 1.09 -1.56
C ILE A 116 3.76 -0.30 -1.17
N LEU A 117 3.54 -0.55 0.13
CA LEU A 117 3.07 -1.84 0.64
C LEU A 117 1.65 -2.18 0.14
N TYR A 118 0.74 -1.21 0.21
CA TYR A 118 -0.63 -1.38 -0.27
C TYR A 118 -0.68 -1.49 -1.80
N PHE A 119 0.14 -0.72 -2.52
CA PHE A 119 0.28 -0.79 -3.97
C PHE A 119 0.72 -2.18 -4.43
N LYS A 120 1.76 -2.75 -3.82
CA LYS A 120 2.22 -4.11 -4.14
C LYS A 120 1.17 -5.18 -3.83
N SER A 121 0.38 -4.97 -2.78
CA SER A 121 -0.68 -5.91 -2.38
C SER A 121 -1.95 -5.75 -3.23
N SER A 122 -2.13 -4.62 -3.91
CA SER A 122 -3.27 -4.33 -4.77
C SER A 122 -3.10 -4.96 -6.13
N SER A 123 -3.90 -5.98 -6.44
CA SER A 123 -3.79 -6.68 -7.73
C SER A 123 -5.12 -6.85 -8.47
N TYR A 124 -6.18 -6.19 -7.99
CA TYR A 124 -7.53 -6.21 -8.56
C TYR A 124 -8.20 -4.84 -8.40
N GLY A 125 -9.22 -4.56 -9.22
CA GLY A 125 -9.75 -3.21 -9.44
C GLY A 125 -10.18 -2.45 -8.18
N LEU A 126 -10.95 -3.07 -7.27
CA LEU A 126 -11.43 -2.38 -6.06
C LEU A 126 -10.29 -2.00 -5.10
N ALA A 127 -9.25 -2.83 -5.00
CA ALA A 127 -8.08 -2.52 -4.18
C ALA A 127 -7.31 -1.28 -4.66
N TRP A 128 -7.34 -0.99 -5.97
CA TRP A 128 -6.71 0.20 -6.54
C TRP A 128 -7.32 1.51 -6.04
N VAL A 129 -8.59 1.51 -5.66
CA VAL A 129 -9.26 2.73 -5.18
C VAL A 129 -8.61 3.22 -3.89
N VAL A 130 -8.41 2.35 -2.90
CA VAL A 130 -7.77 2.72 -1.62
C VAL A 130 -6.30 3.08 -1.82
N THR A 131 -5.59 2.33 -2.65
CA THR A 131 -4.20 2.65 -3.02
C THR A 131 -4.10 4.03 -3.67
N LEU A 132 -5.02 4.38 -4.58
CA LEU A 132 -5.06 5.69 -5.23
C LEU A 132 -5.34 6.80 -4.22
N VAL A 133 -6.28 6.60 -3.29
CA VAL A 133 -6.55 7.54 -2.20
C VAL A 133 -5.31 7.77 -1.35
N LEU A 134 -4.55 6.72 -1.01
CA LEU A 134 -3.28 6.85 -0.30
C LEU A 134 -2.23 7.61 -1.13
N GLY A 135 -2.16 7.36 -2.44
CA GLY A 135 -1.25 8.08 -3.34
C GLY A 135 -1.59 9.57 -3.45
N VAL A 136 -2.87 9.92 -3.56
CA VAL A 136 -3.33 11.31 -3.53
C VAL A 136 -3.01 11.96 -2.19
N LEU A 137 -3.22 11.25 -1.08
CA LEU A 137 -2.90 11.77 0.25
C LEU A 137 -1.39 11.97 0.44
N LEU A 138 -0.56 11.06 -0.07
CA LEU A 138 0.89 11.18 -0.06
C LEU A 138 1.35 12.42 -0.84
N VAL A 139 0.80 12.66 -2.02
CA VAL A 139 1.09 13.86 -2.82
C VAL A 139 0.55 15.11 -2.13
N ALA A 140 -0.67 15.06 -1.58
CA ALA A 140 -1.26 16.18 -0.86
C ALA A 140 -0.43 16.56 0.37
N ASN A 141 0.08 15.57 1.13
CA ASN A 141 0.95 15.79 2.29
C ASN A 141 2.14 16.70 1.97
N GLU A 142 2.72 16.60 0.78
CA GLU A 142 3.84 17.43 0.35
C GLU A 142 3.48 18.92 0.23
N PHE A 143 2.22 19.23 -0.09
CA PHE A 143 1.74 20.61 -0.28
C PHE A 143 1.01 21.19 0.95
N MET A 144 0.93 20.45 2.05
CA MET A 144 0.11 20.81 3.22
C MET A 144 0.86 21.57 4.33
N GLU A 145 2.02 22.16 4.04
CA GLU A 145 2.87 22.85 5.01
C GLU A 145 2.11 23.82 5.94
N GLY A 146 1.25 24.68 5.37
CA GLY A 146 0.44 25.63 6.14
C GLY A 146 -0.76 25.03 6.87
N GLU A 147 -1.27 23.90 6.39
CA GLU A 147 -2.46 23.23 6.94
C GLU A 147 -2.13 22.40 8.19
N TYR A 148 -0.88 21.98 8.35
CA TYR A 148 -0.38 21.30 9.56
C TYR A 148 -0.49 22.16 10.83
N ARG A 149 -0.71 23.47 10.71
CA ARG A 149 -1.06 24.33 11.85
C ARG A 149 -2.43 23.99 12.45
N ARG A 150 -3.30 23.30 11.71
CA ARG A 150 -4.59 22.81 12.19
C ARG A 150 -4.37 21.46 12.87
N LEU A 151 -4.32 21.45 14.21
CA LEU A 151 -4.11 20.22 14.99
C LEU A 151 -5.10 19.10 14.66
N SER A 152 -6.33 19.42 14.25
CA SER A 152 -7.30 18.42 13.74
C SER A 152 -6.75 17.61 12.56
N LEU A 153 -6.04 18.26 11.63
CA LEU A 153 -5.39 17.60 10.51
C LEU A 153 -4.28 16.67 11.02
N CYS A 154 -3.43 17.16 11.93
CA CYS A 154 -2.34 16.37 12.48
C CYS A 154 -2.84 15.13 13.22
N TRP A 155 -3.91 15.26 14.02
CA TRP A 155 -4.56 14.13 14.68
C TRP A 155 -5.12 13.13 13.66
N SER A 156 -5.70 13.62 12.55
CA SER A 156 -6.23 12.77 11.48
C SER A 156 -5.12 12.00 10.75
N MET A 157 -4.03 12.67 10.39
CA MET A 157 -2.87 12.06 9.72
C MET A 157 -2.16 11.07 10.64
N PHE A 158 -1.95 11.43 11.90
CA PHE A 158 -1.39 10.54 12.92
C PHE A 158 -2.26 9.31 13.13
N GLY A 159 -3.58 9.50 13.25
CA GLY A 159 -4.55 8.42 13.41
C GLY A 159 -4.57 7.48 12.21
N LEU A 160 -4.62 8.01 11.00
CA LEU A 160 -4.52 7.22 9.77
C LEU A 160 -3.23 6.41 9.73
N CYS A 161 -2.07 7.05 9.93
CA CYS A 161 -0.77 6.37 9.88
C CYS A 161 -0.67 5.27 10.95
N THR A 162 -1.17 5.53 12.16
CA THR A 162 -1.17 4.56 13.26
C THR A 162 -2.08 3.38 12.94
N ILE A 163 -3.29 3.62 12.43
CA ILE A 163 -4.21 2.56 12.00
C ILE A 163 -3.57 1.69 10.90
N LEU A 164 -3.04 2.31 9.85
CA LEU A 164 -2.45 1.57 8.72
C LEU A 164 -1.20 0.80 9.14
N TRP A 165 -0.37 1.38 10.01
CA TRP A 165 0.78 0.69 10.59
C TRP A 165 0.34 -0.48 11.47
N CYS A 166 -0.68 -0.34 12.32
CA CYS A 166 -1.21 -1.44 13.13
C CYS A 166 -1.80 -2.56 12.25
N ASN A 167 -2.57 -2.21 11.21
CA ASN A 167 -3.12 -3.16 10.24
C ASN A 167 -2.01 -3.99 9.57
N PHE A 168 -0.83 -3.39 9.39
CA PHE A 168 0.35 -4.06 8.87
C PHE A 168 1.09 -4.88 9.93
N ALA A 169 1.27 -4.33 11.14
CA ALA A 169 2.00 -4.96 12.24
C ALA A 169 1.34 -6.24 12.75
N PHE A 170 0.02 -6.24 12.87
CA PHE A 170 -0.72 -7.34 13.49
C PHE A 170 -0.54 -8.69 12.77
N PRO A 171 -0.67 -8.78 11.44
CA PRO A 171 -0.39 -10.03 10.73
C PRO A 171 1.01 -10.60 10.97
N PHE A 172 2.03 -9.74 11.14
CA PHE A 172 3.39 -10.19 11.46
C PHE A 172 3.52 -10.65 12.91
N LEU A 173 2.90 -9.94 13.86
CA LEU A 173 2.96 -10.27 15.29
C LEU A 173 2.23 -11.56 15.62
N PHE A 174 1.05 -11.78 15.02
CA PHE A 174 0.20 -12.94 15.30
C PHE A 174 0.33 -14.07 14.28
N GLY A 175 1.10 -13.87 13.21
CA GLY A 175 1.27 -14.87 12.15
C GLY A 175 -0.01 -15.22 11.40
N SER A 176 -0.99 -14.31 11.35
CA SER A 176 -2.32 -14.59 10.78
C SER A 176 -2.94 -13.37 10.09
N VAL A 177 -3.63 -13.60 8.97
CA VAL A 177 -4.36 -12.57 8.20
C VAL A 177 -5.88 -12.63 8.42
N HIS A 178 -6.34 -13.18 9.55
CA HIS A 178 -7.76 -13.18 9.88
C HIS A 178 -8.33 -11.76 9.97
N ALA A 179 -9.57 -11.60 9.49
CA ALA A 179 -10.30 -10.33 9.51
C ALA A 179 -10.39 -9.69 10.90
N ALA A 180 -10.47 -10.51 11.96
CA ALA A 180 -10.49 -10.03 13.34
C ALA A 180 -9.27 -9.14 13.67
N TRP A 181 -8.09 -9.49 13.15
CA TRP A 181 -6.87 -8.71 13.37
C TRP A 181 -6.93 -7.35 12.70
N PHE A 182 -7.52 -7.25 11.51
CA PHE A 182 -7.73 -5.96 10.83
C PHE A 182 -8.65 -5.04 11.64
N TYR A 183 -9.80 -5.56 12.08
CA TYR A 183 -10.74 -4.75 12.88
C TYR A 183 -10.14 -4.34 14.23
N LEU A 184 -9.47 -5.27 14.93
CA LEU A 184 -8.84 -4.99 16.21
C LEU A 184 -7.71 -3.98 16.08
N SER A 185 -6.84 -4.10 15.07
CA SER A 185 -5.76 -3.14 14.82
C SER A 185 -6.29 -1.76 14.42
N THR A 186 -7.38 -1.70 13.66
CA THR A 186 -8.03 -0.43 13.31
C THR A 186 -8.62 0.27 14.55
N VAL A 187 -9.33 -0.48 15.42
CA VAL A 187 -9.83 0.08 16.69
C VAL A 187 -8.67 0.48 17.59
N LEU A 188 -7.63 -0.35 17.71
CA LEU A 188 -6.48 -0.05 18.55
C LEU A 188 -5.76 1.21 18.07
N GLY A 189 -5.50 1.35 16.77
CA GLY A 189 -4.83 2.53 16.22
C GLY A 189 -5.62 3.81 16.51
N ALA A 190 -6.94 3.80 16.27
CA ALA A 190 -7.82 4.92 16.60
C ALA A 190 -7.83 5.23 18.11
N THR A 191 -7.86 4.18 18.95
CA THR A 191 -7.87 4.31 20.41
C THR A 191 -6.55 4.87 20.94
N VAL A 192 -5.40 4.44 20.41
CA VAL A 192 -4.08 4.97 20.78
C VAL A 192 -4.00 6.46 20.46
N THR A 193 -4.46 6.86 19.28
CA THR A 193 -4.53 8.28 18.89
C THR A 193 -5.49 9.07 19.80
N TYR A 194 -6.65 8.50 20.13
CA TYR A 194 -7.59 9.12 21.06
C TYR A 194 -7.02 9.28 22.47
N VAL A 195 -6.35 8.26 23.01
CA VAL A 195 -5.69 8.34 24.32
C VAL A 195 -4.60 9.40 24.32
N LEU A 196 -3.80 9.47 23.25
CA LEU A 196 -2.79 10.52 23.08
C LEU A 196 -3.44 11.92 23.06
N TYR A 197 -4.55 12.08 22.35
CA TYR A 197 -5.32 13.33 22.33
C TYR A 197 -5.87 13.71 23.72
N GLN A 198 -6.41 12.75 24.49
CA GLN A 198 -6.91 12.99 25.85
C GLN A 198 -5.81 13.37 26.84
N ARG A 199 -4.59 12.87 26.61
CA ARG A 199 -3.41 13.26 27.39
C ARG A 199 -2.83 14.60 26.94
N ALA A 200 -3.15 15.06 25.73
CA ALA A 200 -2.64 16.30 25.20
C ALA A 200 -3.26 17.50 25.94
N PRO A 201 -2.46 18.52 26.29
CA PRO A 201 -2.96 19.72 26.94
C PRO A 201 -4.06 20.41 26.11
N HIS A 202 -5.08 20.95 26.78
CA HIS A 202 -6.14 21.77 26.20
C HIS A 202 -7.02 21.12 25.11
N HIS A 203 -6.83 19.83 24.79
CA HIS A 203 -7.62 19.11 23.78
C HIS A 203 -7.75 19.86 22.44
N ALA A 204 -6.67 20.55 22.04
CA ALA A 204 -6.72 21.45 20.90
C ALA A 204 -6.93 20.69 19.58
N GLY A 205 -7.88 21.16 18.76
CA GLY A 205 -8.32 20.50 17.54
C GLY A 205 -9.50 19.54 17.75
N ARG A 206 -9.90 18.85 16.68
CA ARG A 206 -11.03 17.91 16.65
C ARG A 206 -10.52 16.50 16.35
N ILE A 207 -10.85 15.54 17.22
CA ILE A 207 -10.41 14.14 17.11
C ILE A 207 -11.38 13.25 16.32
N TRP A 208 -12.65 13.66 16.14
CA TRP A 208 -13.68 12.87 15.47
C TRP A 208 -13.32 12.36 14.05
N PRO A 209 -12.49 13.05 13.22
CA PRO A 209 -12.15 12.52 11.90
C PRO A 209 -11.39 11.20 11.96
N VAL A 210 -10.63 10.93 13.04
CA VAL A 210 -9.93 9.65 13.23
C VAL A 210 -10.92 8.48 13.28
N TRP A 211 -12.05 8.66 13.97
CA TRP A 211 -13.10 7.64 14.05
C TRP A 211 -13.83 7.46 12.71
N VAL A 212 -13.99 8.53 11.94
CA VAL A 212 -14.54 8.43 10.58
C VAL A 212 -13.59 7.71 9.65
N ILE A 213 -12.28 8.01 9.71
CA ILE A 213 -11.25 7.28 8.97
C ILE A 213 -11.30 5.80 9.34
N ALA A 214 -11.35 5.45 10.63
CA ALA A 214 -11.46 4.08 11.09
C ALA A 214 -12.72 3.39 10.53
N GLY A 215 -13.89 4.05 10.62
CA GLY A 215 -15.14 3.53 10.06
C GLY A 215 -15.08 3.32 8.55
N LEU A 216 -14.53 4.28 7.80
CA LEU A 216 -14.36 4.17 6.35
C LEU A 216 -13.41 3.02 5.98
N LEU A 217 -12.30 2.84 6.69
CA LEU A 217 -11.38 1.72 6.46
C LEU A 217 -12.03 0.37 6.77
N MET A 218 -12.84 0.28 7.83
CA MET A 218 -13.62 -0.92 8.15
C MET A 218 -14.65 -1.28 7.07
N LEU A 219 -15.34 -0.27 6.54
CA LEU A 219 -16.27 -0.44 5.42
C LEU A 219 -15.53 -0.84 4.13
N ALA A 220 -14.41 -0.19 3.82
CA ALA A 220 -13.57 -0.51 2.67
C ALA A 220 -13.04 -1.96 2.75
N TYR A 221 -12.59 -2.40 3.93
CA TYR A 221 -12.17 -3.79 4.14
C TYR A 221 -13.34 -4.77 3.97
N ARG A 222 -14.52 -4.45 4.50
CA ARG A 222 -15.73 -5.27 4.35
C ARG A 222 -16.19 -5.37 2.89
N ALA A 223 -15.95 -4.33 2.11
CA ALA A 223 -16.21 -4.23 0.68
C ALA A 223 -15.12 -4.85 -0.19
N ASP A 224 -14.11 -5.51 0.40
CA ASP A 224 -12.98 -6.12 -0.33
C ASP A 224 -12.24 -5.05 -1.18
N MET A 225 -12.05 -3.84 -0.63
CA MET A 225 -11.26 -2.76 -1.24
C MET A 225 -9.87 -2.63 -0.60
N ILE A 226 -9.61 -3.34 0.50
CA ILE A 226 -8.31 -3.35 1.16
C ILE A 226 -7.75 -4.76 1.02
N PRO A 227 -6.67 -4.95 0.25
CA PRO A 227 -6.07 -6.27 0.13
C PRO A 227 -5.55 -6.73 1.50
N PRO A 228 -5.48 -8.05 1.76
CA PRO A 228 -4.95 -8.58 3.01
C PRO A 228 -3.43 -8.41 3.05
N VAL A 229 -2.97 -7.20 3.39
CA VAL A 229 -1.55 -6.88 3.60
C VAL A 229 -1.04 -7.73 4.77
N PRO A 230 0.17 -8.35 4.72
CA PRO A 230 1.30 -8.18 3.78
C PRO A 230 1.34 -9.13 2.58
N LEU A 231 0.22 -9.72 2.18
CA LEU A 231 0.22 -10.65 1.05
C LEU A 231 0.36 -9.90 -0.27
N VAL A 232 1.36 -10.30 -1.06
CA VAL A 232 1.66 -9.69 -2.36
C VAL A 232 1.56 -10.74 -3.45
N LYS A 233 0.78 -10.48 -4.50
CA LYS A 233 0.70 -11.33 -5.69
C LYS A 233 2.07 -11.35 -6.39
N GLN A 234 2.68 -12.53 -6.53
CA GLN A 234 3.89 -12.70 -7.35
C GLN A 234 3.54 -13.21 -8.75
N ALA A 235 2.71 -14.25 -8.85
CA ALA A 235 2.22 -14.75 -10.13
C ALA A 235 0.86 -15.42 -9.99
N VAL A 236 0.04 -15.33 -11.03
CA VAL A 236 -1.17 -16.12 -11.21
C VAL A 236 -1.23 -16.49 -12.68
N VAL A 237 -1.28 -17.79 -12.96
CA VAL A 237 -1.23 -18.33 -14.32
C VAL A 237 -2.31 -19.38 -14.47
N VAL A 238 -3.09 -19.30 -15.55
CA VAL A 238 -3.99 -20.37 -15.98
C VAL A 238 -3.30 -21.12 -17.12
N ALA A 239 -3.23 -22.44 -17.02
CA ALA A 239 -2.47 -23.30 -17.91
C ALA A 239 -3.23 -24.58 -18.25
N TYR A 240 -2.93 -25.18 -19.39
CA TYR A 240 -3.44 -26.50 -19.77
C TYR A 240 -2.84 -27.62 -18.93
N ASP A 241 -1.56 -27.48 -18.58
CA ASP A 241 -0.86 -28.47 -17.77
C ASP A 241 0.21 -27.82 -16.89
N LEU A 242 0.56 -28.52 -15.80
CA LEU A 242 1.57 -28.09 -14.84
C LEU A 242 2.41 -29.29 -14.42
N GLU A 243 3.71 -29.19 -14.68
CA GLU A 243 4.72 -30.14 -14.28
C GLU A 243 5.61 -29.53 -13.18
N LYS A 244 5.73 -30.24 -12.06
CA LYS A 244 6.62 -29.85 -10.96
C LYS A 244 7.99 -30.50 -11.15
N SER A 245 9.03 -29.69 -11.23
CA SER A 245 10.43 -30.12 -11.34
C SER A 245 11.24 -29.63 -10.13
N PRO A 246 12.40 -30.23 -9.79
CA PRO A 246 13.33 -29.64 -8.83
C PRO A 246 13.71 -28.18 -9.15
N GLU A 247 13.71 -27.83 -10.43
CA GLU A 247 14.08 -26.51 -10.93
C GLU A 247 12.96 -25.45 -10.84
N GLY A 248 11.70 -25.85 -10.63
CA GLY A 248 10.57 -24.93 -10.60
C GLY A 248 9.27 -25.53 -11.13
N TYR A 249 8.32 -24.65 -11.47
CA TYR A 249 7.04 -25.04 -12.05
C TYR A 249 7.05 -24.75 -13.56
N TRP A 250 6.84 -25.80 -14.34
CA TRP A 250 6.67 -25.68 -15.79
C TRP A 250 5.19 -25.73 -16.13
N MET A 251 4.74 -24.77 -16.92
CA MET A 251 3.33 -24.62 -17.26
C MET A 251 3.16 -24.50 -18.77
N THR A 252 2.18 -25.22 -19.32
CA THR A 252 1.82 -25.13 -20.74
C THR A 252 0.64 -24.18 -20.87
N VAL A 253 0.88 -23.00 -21.44
CA VAL A 253 -0.11 -21.91 -21.58
C VAL A 253 -0.50 -21.72 -23.04
N GLU A 254 -1.63 -21.05 -23.26
CA GLU A 254 -1.97 -20.55 -24.59
C GLU A 254 -1.02 -19.39 -24.95
N LYS A 255 -0.38 -19.46 -26.10
CA LYS A 255 0.54 -18.46 -26.62
C LYS A 255 -0.23 -17.23 -27.07
N SER A 256 0.22 -16.05 -26.62
CA SER A 256 -0.30 -14.78 -27.12
C SER A 256 -0.02 -14.60 -28.62
N PRO A 257 -0.93 -13.93 -29.35
CA PRO A 257 -0.65 -13.49 -30.70
C PRO A 257 0.61 -12.61 -30.77
N TRP A 258 1.30 -12.64 -31.91
CA TRP A 258 2.59 -11.94 -32.09
C TRP A 258 2.53 -10.42 -31.83
N TRP A 259 1.37 -9.79 -32.04
CA TRP A 259 1.18 -8.37 -31.79
C TRP A 259 1.07 -8.02 -30.29
N GLN A 260 0.81 -9.00 -29.42
CA GLN A 260 0.81 -8.82 -27.96
C GLN A 260 2.20 -9.12 -27.37
N PHE A 261 3.24 -8.50 -27.91
CA PHE A 261 4.63 -8.76 -27.52
C PHE A 261 4.94 -8.50 -26.03
N TRP A 262 4.08 -7.74 -25.33
CA TRP A 262 4.20 -7.47 -23.89
C TRP A 262 3.67 -8.60 -22.99
N ARG A 263 3.03 -9.65 -23.54
CA ARG A 263 2.52 -10.78 -22.78
C ARG A 263 2.75 -12.11 -23.50
N VAL A 264 3.20 -13.11 -22.77
CA VAL A 264 3.49 -14.45 -23.35
C VAL A 264 2.23 -15.31 -23.47
N ASP A 265 1.28 -15.16 -22.55
CA ASP A 265 0.08 -15.99 -22.42
C ASP A 265 -1.23 -15.28 -22.79
N SER A 266 -2.10 -15.99 -23.50
CA SER A 266 -3.44 -15.51 -23.89
C SER A 266 -4.48 -15.82 -22.81
N ASP A 267 -5.42 -14.90 -22.62
CA ASP A 267 -6.58 -15.11 -21.73
C ASP A 267 -7.71 -15.93 -22.40
N HIS A 268 -7.51 -16.43 -23.62
CA HIS A 268 -8.48 -17.25 -24.35
C HIS A 268 -7.97 -18.69 -24.49
N PHE A 269 -8.74 -19.66 -23.99
CA PHE A 269 -8.37 -21.07 -23.98
C PHE A 269 -9.32 -21.89 -24.85
N TYR A 270 -8.75 -22.75 -25.69
CA TYR A 270 -9.48 -23.71 -26.52
C TYR A 270 -9.41 -25.09 -25.87
N LEU A 271 -10.54 -25.59 -25.40
CA LEU A 271 -10.64 -26.86 -24.67
C LEU A 271 -11.38 -27.92 -25.47
N GLN A 272 -10.87 -29.14 -25.41
CA GLN A 272 -11.66 -30.31 -25.75
C GLN A 272 -12.64 -30.66 -24.62
N PRO A 273 -13.76 -31.35 -24.93
CA PRO A 273 -14.66 -31.85 -23.90
C PRO A 273 -13.92 -32.66 -22.84
N GLY A 274 -14.10 -32.30 -21.56
CA GLY A 274 -13.45 -32.97 -20.43
C GLY A 274 -12.01 -32.55 -20.16
N GLN A 275 -11.38 -31.72 -21.01
CA GLN A 275 -10.03 -31.21 -20.79
C GLN A 275 -9.98 -30.34 -19.52
N LYS A 276 -8.94 -30.55 -18.70
CA LYS A 276 -8.70 -29.80 -17.47
C LYS A 276 -7.94 -28.50 -17.76
N LEU A 277 -8.16 -27.50 -16.92
CA LEU A 277 -7.27 -26.36 -16.74
C LEU A 277 -6.69 -26.36 -15.32
N VAL A 278 -5.49 -25.82 -15.21
CA VAL A 278 -4.77 -25.59 -13.96
C VAL A 278 -4.74 -24.10 -13.69
N CYS A 279 -5.03 -23.69 -12.46
CA CYS A 279 -4.67 -22.35 -12.00
C CYS A 279 -3.55 -22.49 -10.99
N PHE A 280 -2.40 -21.91 -11.31
CA PHE A 280 -1.24 -21.76 -10.43
C PHE A 280 -1.25 -20.36 -9.83
N SER A 281 -0.93 -20.26 -8.55
CA SER A 281 -0.71 -18.97 -7.89
C SER A 281 0.54 -19.01 -7.00
N ALA A 282 1.26 -17.91 -7.02
CA ALA A 282 2.37 -17.61 -6.14
C ALA A 282 2.09 -16.28 -5.42
N VAL A 283 2.05 -16.33 -4.09
CA VAL A 283 1.76 -15.20 -3.22
C VAL A 283 2.89 -15.08 -2.21
N PHE A 284 3.57 -13.95 -2.20
CA PHE A 284 4.56 -13.66 -1.17
C PHE A 284 3.86 -13.49 0.18
N ALA A 285 4.48 -14.06 1.22
CA ALA A 285 4.07 -13.89 2.60
C ALA A 285 5.32 -13.83 3.49
N PRO A 286 5.31 -13.02 4.56
CA PRO A 286 6.38 -13.00 5.53
C PRO A 286 6.56 -14.34 6.25
N GLN A 287 7.76 -14.55 6.77
CA GLN A 287 8.06 -15.72 7.61
C GLN A 287 7.16 -15.74 8.84
N GLY A 288 6.71 -16.94 9.24
CA GLY A 288 5.84 -17.15 10.40
C GLY A 288 4.35 -16.90 10.13
N LEU A 289 3.98 -16.32 8.99
CA LEU A 289 2.57 -16.20 8.60
C LEU A 289 2.01 -17.58 8.22
N GLN A 290 0.83 -17.91 8.73
CA GLN A 290 0.08 -19.11 8.34
C GLN A 290 -1.30 -18.69 7.85
N THR A 291 -1.61 -19.02 6.60
CA THR A 291 -2.94 -18.79 6.03
C THR A 291 -3.30 -19.85 5.00
N LYS A 292 -4.60 -20.11 4.88
CA LYS A 292 -5.15 -20.97 3.83
C LYS A 292 -5.61 -20.09 2.67
N LEU A 293 -5.14 -20.42 1.48
CA LEU A 293 -5.54 -19.77 0.24
C LEU A 293 -6.58 -20.63 -0.47
N LEU A 294 -7.54 -19.96 -1.10
CA LEU A 294 -8.63 -20.57 -1.83
C LEU A 294 -8.58 -20.07 -3.28
N HIS A 295 -8.70 -21.00 -4.23
CA HIS A 295 -8.97 -20.67 -5.63
C HIS A 295 -10.46 -20.80 -5.87
N ASP A 296 -11.16 -19.68 -5.88
CA ASP A 296 -12.58 -19.63 -6.23
C ASP A 296 -12.74 -19.53 -7.75
N TRP A 297 -13.06 -20.66 -8.36
CA TRP A 297 -13.37 -20.76 -9.78
C TRP A 297 -14.81 -20.29 -10.00
N GLN A 298 -14.95 -19.21 -10.75
CA GLN A 298 -16.23 -18.57 -11.01
C GLN A 298 -16.52 -18.55 -12.50
N LYS A 299 -17.79 -18.79 -12.85
CA LYS A 299 -18.29 -18.65 -14.21
C LYS A 299 -19.23 -17.45 -14.26
N LYS A 300 -19.18 -16.68 -15.34
CA LYS A 300 -20.16 -15.63 -15.59
C LYS A 300 -21.46 -16.23 -16.13
N VAL A 301 -22.57 -16.01 -15.43
CA VAL A 301 -23.91 -16.47 -15.79
C VAL A 301 -24.85 -15.28 -15.71
N LYS A 302 -25.51 -14.93 -16.82
CA LYS A 302 -26.43 -13.76 -16.91
C LYS A 302 -25.80 -12.45 -16.41
N GLY A 303 -24.50 -12.26 -16.66
CA GLY A 303 -23.75 -11.05 -16.24
C GLY A 303 -23.16 -11.11 -14.83
N GLU A 304 -23.56 -12.08 -14.01
CA GLU A 304 -23.07 -12.24 -12.64
C GLU A 304 -22.03 -13.34 -12.53
N TRP A 305 -21.07 -13.17 -11.61
CA TRP A 305 -20.04 -14.16 -11.34
C TRP A 305 -20.51 -15.17 -10.29
N VAL A 306 -20.70 -16.41 -10.69
CA VAL A 306 -21.18 -17.50 -9.82
C VAL A 306 -20.03 -18.44 -9.48
N SER A 307 -19.82 -18.69 -8.19
CA SER A 307 -18.83 -19.67 -7.71
C SER A 307 -19.23 -21.09 -8.09
N VAL A 308 -18.33 -21.81 -8.73
CA VAL A 308 -18.52 -23.19 -9.21
C VAL A 308 -17.74 -24.17 -8.36
N SER A 309 -16.53 -23.80 -7.94
CA SER A 309 -15.71 -24.63 -7.05
C SER A 309 -14.65 -23.80 -6.35
N MET A 310 -14.41 -24.10 -5.07
CA MET A 310 -13.47 -23.37 -4.23
C MET A 310 -12.44 -24.30 -3.56
N PRO A 311 -11.62 -25.02 -4.33
CA PRO A 311 -10.51 -25.78 -3.77
C PRO A 311 -9.57 -24.86 -2.98
N GLY A 312 -9.25 -25.29 -1.76
CA GLY A 312 -8.31 -24.61 -0.89
C GLY A 312 -7.02 -25.39 -0.76
N PHE A 313 -5.92 -24.68 -0.61
CA PHE A 313 -4.63 -25.27 -0.26
C PHE A 313 -4.03 -24.53 0.93
N SER A 314 -3.49 -25.31 1.86
CA SER A 314 -2.70 -24.82 2.97
C SER A 314 -1.25 -25.12 2.63
N LEU A 315 -0.38 -24.13 2.73
CA LEU A 315 1.05 -24.34 2.56
C LEU A 315 1.73 -23.74 3.77
N THR A 316 2.45 -24.59 4.51
CA THR A 316 3.23 -24.15 5.67
C THR A 316 4.49 -23.47 5.12
N GLY A 317 4.62 -22.15 5.34
CA GLY A 317 5.73 -21.35 4.85
C GLY A 317 7.04 -21.73 5.54
N GLY A 318 8.05 -22.09 4.74
CA GLY A 318 9.41 -22.39 5.20
C GLY A 318 10.50 -21.99 4.20
N ARG A 319 10.16 -21.21 3.17
CA ARG A 319 11.10 -20.64 2.20
C ARG A 319 10.75 -19.19 1.94
N ASP A 320 11.76 -18.35 1.74
CA ASP A 320 11.67 -16.93 1.35
C ASP A 320 10.89 -16.66 0.04
N SER A 321 10.32 -17.70 -0.58
CA SER A 321 9.70 -17.70 -1.89
C SER A 321 8.16 -17.69 -1.88
N GLY A 322 7.52 -17.50 -0.71
CA GLY A 322 6.08 -17.34 -0.55
C GLY A 322 5.25 -18.64 -0.62
N TYR A 323 3.93 -18.51 -0.63
CA TYR A 323 2.98 -19.60 -0.87
C TYR A 323 2.82 -19.87 -2.37
N ARG A 324 2.97 -21.13 -2.78
CA ARG A 324 2.83 -21.56 -4.19
C ARG A 324 1.91 -22.76 -4.29
N GLY A 325 0.71 -22.56 -4.81
CA GLY A 325 -0.30 -23.61 -4.93
C GLY A 325 -0.88 -23.68 -6.33
N TYR A 326 -1.50 -24.80 -6.63
CA TYR A 326 -2.25 -24.96 -7.85
C TYR A 326 -3.52 -25.77 -7.60
N THR A 327 -4.53 -25.53 -8.42
CA THR A 327 -5.79 -26.26 -8.39
C THR A 327 -6.24 -26.57 -9.80
N TYR A 328 -6.92 -27.69 -9.97
CA TYR A 328 -7.46 -28.10 -11.26
C TYR A 328 -8.95 -27.85 -11.34
N LYS A 329 -9.41 -27.52 -12.55
CA LYS A 329 -10.83 -27.55 -12.89
C LYS A 329 -11.01 -28.39 -14.15
N THR A 330 -11.96 -29.32 -14.09
CA THR A 330 -12.45 -30.11 -15.24
C THR A 330 -13.85 -29.63 -15.63
N ASN A 331 -14.31 -30.06 -16.80
CA ASN A 331 -15.65 -29.77 -17.32
C ASN A 331 -15.95 -28.26 -17.40
N LEU A 332 -14.98 -27.47 -17.86
CA LEU A 332 -15.22 -26.05 -18.14
C LEU A 332 -16.10 -25.93 -19.37
N THR A 333 -17.25 -25.31 -19.20
CA THR A 333 -18.16 -24.95 -20.29
C THR A 333 -17.69 -23.68 -20.99
N ALA A 334 -18.07 -23.48 -22.25
CA ALA A 334 -17.79 -22.24 -22.97
C ALA A 334 -18.31 -20.98 -22.25
N GLY A 335 -17.57 -19.87 -22.38
CA GLY A 335 -17.90 -18.56 -21.84
C GLY A 335 -16.80 -17.94 -20.98
N GLU A 336 -17.15 -16.85 -20.30
CA GLU A 336 -16.24 -16.11 -19.41
C GLU A 336 -16.09 -16.80 -18.05
N TRP A 337 -14.84 -17.00 -17.64
CA TRP A 337 -14.43 -17.57 -16.37
C TRP A 337 -13.46 -16.63 -15.65
N ARG A 338 -13.35 -16.79 -14.34
CA ARG A 338 -12.26 -16.21 -13.57
C ARG A 338 -11.91 -17.10 -12.39
N VAL A 339 -10.64 -17.06 -11.98
CA VAL A 339 -10.20 -17.57 -10.69
C VAL A 339 -9.90 -16.39 -9.78
N ARG A 340 -10.59 -16.36 -8.64
CA ARG A 340 -10.31 -15.42 -7.55
C ARG A 340 -9.48 -16.13 -6.49
N ILE A 341 -8.26 -15.65 -6.28
CA ILE A 341 -7.37 -16.11 -5.23
C ILE A 341 -7.69 -15.30 -3.99
N GLN A 342 -8.16 -15.97 -2.94
CA GLN A 342 -8.62 -15.31 -1.72
C GLN A 342 -8.15 -16.05 -0.47
N THR A 343 -8.12 -15.34 0.66
CA THR A 343 -7.87 -15.93 1.97
C THR A 343 -9.08 -16.73 2.45
N ALA A 344 -8.91 -17.50 3.53
CA ALA A 344 -10.02 -18.17 4.22
C ALA A 344 -11.15 -17.20 4.65
N THR A 345 -10.84 -15.92 4.88
CA THR A 345 -11.82 -14.88 5.23
C THR A 345 -12.43 -14.17 4.01
N ARG A 346 -12.26 -14.73 2.80
CA ARG A 346 -12.78 -14.21 1.52
C ARG A 346 -12.25 -12.82 1.14
N GLN A 347 -11.07 -12.44 1.65
CA GLN A 347 -10.37 -11.26 1.15
C GLN A 347 -9.62 -11.62 -0.12
N THR A 348 -9.86 -10.87 -1.18
CA THR A 348 -9.24 -11.08 -2.49
C THR A 348 -7.79 -10.65 -2.46
N ILE A 349 -6.91 -11.51 -2.97
CA ILE A 349 -5.50 -11.22 -3.19
C ILE A 349 -5.30 -10.89 -4.66
N ALA A 350 -5.84 -11.75 -5.54
CA ALA A 350 -5.67 -11.65 -6.98
C ALA A 350 -6.86 -12.23 -7.74
N VAL A 351 -7.06 -11.75 -8.96
CA VAL A 351 -8.07 -12.26 -9.89
C VAL A 351 -7.41 -12.49 -11.24
N SER A 352 -7.67 -13.66 -11.83
CA SER A 352 -7.29 -13.98 -13.21
C SER A 352 -8.57 -14.32 -13.98
N ALA A 353 -8.90 -13.50 -14.97
CA ALA A 353 -10.06 -13.69 -15.84
C ALA A 353 -9.60 -14.29 -17.17
N PHE A 354 -10.39 -15.20 -17.73
CA PHE A 354 -10.11 -15.87 -18.99
C PHE A 354 -11.41 -16.31 -19.66
N ASN A 355 -11.35 -16.58 -20.95
CA ASN A 355 -12.47 -17.05 -21.76
C ASN A 355 -12.18 -18.48 -22.22
N VAL A 356 -13.20 -19.32 -22.20
CA VAL A 356 -13.13 -20.70 -22.65
C VAL A 356 -13.99 -20.86 -23.89
N SER A 357 -13.40 -21.40 -24.95
CA SER A 357 -14.11 -21.94 -26.10
C SER A 357 -13.93 -23.46 -26.13
N VAL A 358 -15.02 -24.18 -26.41
CA VAL A 358 -14.97 -25.65 -26.49
C VAL A 358 -14.97 -26.02 -27.97
N SER A 359 -13.91 -26.68 -28.42
CA SER A 359 -13.75 -27.15 -29.80
C SER A 359 -13.29 -28.60 -29.82
N THR A 360 -13.74 -29.35 -30.82
CA THR A 360 -13.29 -30.73 -31.08
C THR A 360 -11.93 -30.77 -31.80
N THR A 361 -11.54 -29.70 -32.50
CA THR A 361 -10.25 -29.59 -33.20
C THR A 361 -9.19 -28.93 -32.30
N LEU A 362 -8.07 -29.63 -32.08
CA LEU A 362 -6.87 -29.10 -31.44
C LEU A 362 -5.99 -28.44 -32.51
N ASP A 363 -5.71 -27.15 -32.36
CA ASP A 363 -4.56 -26.55 -33.03
C ASP A 363 -3.38 -26.46 -32.03
N PRO A 364 -2.41 -27.39 -32.10
CA PRO A 364 -1.28 -27.40 -31.17
C PRO A 364 -0.31 -26.23 -31.38
N GLN A 365 -0.42 -25.45 -32.47
CA GLN A 365 0.51 -24.35 -32.77
C GLN A 365 0.41 -23.15 -31.82
N HIS A 366 -0.64 -23.11 -30.99
CA HIS A 366 -0.88 -22.02 -30.06
C HIS A 366 -0.47 -22.32 -28.61
N ARG A 367 0.27 -23.40 -28.34
CA ARG A 367 0.74 -23.69 -26.97
C ARG A 367 2.20 -23.34 -26.79
N THR A 368 2.54 -22.74 -25.65
CA THR A 368 3.93 -22.46 -25.26
C THR A 368 4.18 -22.88 -23.82
N ARG A 369 5.42 -23.25 -23.51
CA ARG A 369 5.82 -23.70 -22.17
C ARG A 369 6.57 -22.58 -21.48
N ILE A 370 6.10 -22.19 -20.29
CA ILE A 370 6.71 -21.15 -19.47
C ILE A 370 7.20 -21.74 -18.15
N ARG A 371 8.20 -21.08 -17.55
CA ARG A 371 8.78 -21.44 -16.26
C ARG A 371 8.48 -20.36 -15.23
N TYR A 372 8.13 -20.79 -14.03
CA TYR A 372 8.05 -19.96 -12.83
C TYR A 372 9.00 -20.46 -11.73
#